data_AF-A0A3D4K8T5-F1
#
_entry.id   AF-A0A3D4K8T5-F1
#
_cell.length_a   1.000
_cell.length_b   1.000
_cell.length_c   1.000
_cell.angle_alpha   90.00
_cell.angle_beta   90.00
_cell.angle_gamma   90.00
#
_symmetry.space_group_name_H-M   'P 1'
#
loop_
_entity.id
_entity.type
_entity.pdbx_description
1 polymer ?
#
loop_
_entity_poly.entity_id
_entity_poly.type
_entity_poly.pdbx_seq_one_letter_code
_entity_poly.pdbx_strand_id
1 'polypeptide(L)'
;MAQAFSITGGTEIIQVADAVAREKNLNRESVMTALESAVASVARKKYGHELNIRAAINQKDGSIKIFRDLKVVEKAEDHNQEIDKKFAVKKNPAVEIGETISEELPPIDFGR
;
A
#
# COMPACT_ATOMS: atom_id res chain seq x y z
N MET A 1 25.77 -0.19 -0.29
CA MET A 1 25.28 -0.71 -1.59
C MET A 1 23.77 -0.58 -1.61
N ALA A 2 23.24 -0.15 -2.76
CA ALA A 2 21.84 0.22 -3.06
C ALA A 2 21.37 1.57 -2.49
N GLN A 3 21.78 2.66 -3.17
CA GLN A 3 20.97 3.88 -3.19
C GLN A 3 19.70 3.56 -3.97
N ALA A 4 18.58 3.40 -3.26
CA ALA A 4 17.26 3.35 -3.88
C ALA A 4 16.79 4.80 -4.08
N PHE A 5 17.05 5.34 -5.27
CA PHE A 5 16.33 6.53 -5.73
C PHE A 5 14.90 6.10 -6.06
N SER A 6 14.07 6.02 -5.02
CA SER A 6 12.63 5.89 -5.17
C SER A 6 12.07 7.28 -5.40
N ILE A 7 11.07 7.38 -6.28
CA ILE A 7 10.30 8.60 -6.46
C ILE A 7 9.53 8.77 -5.15
N THR A 8 10.17 9.51 -4.25
CA THR A 8 9.69 9.75 -2.90
C THR A 8 8.53 10.69 -3.10
N GLY A 9 7.31 10.31 -2.71
CA GLY A 9 6.25 11.30 -2.59
C GLY A 9 6.82 12.45 -1.78
N GLY A 10 7.03 13.59 -2.43
CA GLY A 10 7.67 14.71 -1.76
C GLY A 10 6.74 15.27 -0.69
N THR A 11 7.21 16.28 0.03
CA THR A 11 6.32 17.15 0.82
C THR A 11 5.15 17.72 0.00
N GLU A 12 5.23 17.68 -1.33
CA GLU A 12 4.16 18.02 -2.28
C GLU A 12 2.85 17.28 -2.03
N ILE A 13 2.87 15.95 -1.81
CA ILE A 13 1.62 15.20 -1.58
C ILE A 13 0.94 15.62 -0.28
N ILE A 14 1.76 15.97 0.72
CA ILE A 14 1.31 16.49 2.01
C ILE A 14 0.71 17.89 1.84
N GLN A 15 1.34 18.75 1.05
CA GLN A 15 0.84 20.08 0.75
C GLN A 15 -0.49 20.05 -0.01
N VAL A 16 -0.63 19.13 -0.97
CA VAL A 16 -1.89 18.91 -1.69
C VAL A 16 -2.97 18.43 -0.72
N ALA A 17 -2.65 17.48 0.17
CA ALA A 17 -3.59 17.00 1.18
C ALA A 17 -4.05 18.13 2.11
N ASP A 18 -3.12 18.96 2.60
CA ASP A 18 -3.41 20.10 3.48
C ASP A 18 -4.25 21.17 2.78
N ALA A 19 -3.95 21.48 1.52
CA ALA A 19 -4.71 22.43 0.72
C ALA A 19 -6.15 21.96 0.51
N VAL A 20 -6.34 20.69 0.10
CA VAL A 20 -7.67 20.10 -0.11
C VAL A 20 -8.45 20.02 1.18
N ALA A 21 -7.82 19.60 2.28
CA ALA A 21 -8.45 19.54 3.60
C ALA A 21 -8.97 20.91 4.03
N ARG A 22 -8.16 21.96 3.85
CA ARG A 22 -8.54 23.34 4.17
C ARG A 22 -9.64 23.87 3.26
N GLU A 23 -9.54 23.66 1.95
CA GLU A 23 -10.51 24.17 0.98
C GLU A 23 -11.89 23.52 1.15
N LYS A 24 -11.92 22.20 1.41
CA LYS A 24 -13.15 21.44 1.56
C LYS A 24 -13.63 21.31 3.01
N ASN A 25 -12.93 21.92 3.97
CA ASN A 25 -13.19 21.81 5.41
C ASN A 25 -13.32 20.34 5.87
N LEU A 26 -12.36 19.50 5.45
CA LEU A 26 -12.27 18.08 5.75
C LEU A 26 -11.15 17.77 6.75
N ASN A 27 -11.26 16.62 7.43
CA ASN A 27 -10.13 16.09 8.18
C ASN A 27 -9.00 15.69 7.21
N ARG A 28 -7.78 16.16 7.49
CA ARG A 28 -6.55 15.78 6.78
C ARG A 28 -6.42 14.26 6.64
N GLU A 29 -6.73 13.49 7.69
CA GLU A 29 -6.67 12.03 7.66
C GLU A 29 -7.57 11.44 6.56
N SER A 30 -8.79 11.95 6.42
CA SER A 30 -9.72 11.51 5.37
C SER A 30 -9.19 11.81 3.97
N VAL A 31 -8.54 12.96 3.78
CA VAL A 31 -7.89 13.32 2.50
C VAL A 31 -6.70 12.41 2.22
N MET A 32 -5.88 12.11 3.24
CA MET A 32 -4.76 11.18 3.11
C MET A 32 -5.22 9.79 2.70
N THR A 33 -6.27 9.25 3.33
CA THR A 33 -6.85 7.95 2.96
C THR A 33 -7.39 7.94 1.53
N ALA A 34 -7.98 9.06 1.07
CA ALA A 34 -8.41 9.19 -0.31
C ALA A 34 -7.23 9.18 -1.31
N LEU A 35 -6.13 9.87 -0.97
CA LEU A 35 -4.91 9.87 -1.76
C LEU A 35 -4.26 8.48 -1.79
N GLU A 36 -4.17 7.78 -0.66
CA GLU A 36 -3.72 6.39 -0.59
C GLU A 36 -4.56 5.48 -1.48
N SER A 37 -5.88 5.65 -1.47
CA SER A 37 -6.80 4.89 -2.34
C SER A 37 -6.56 5.18 -3.83
N ALA A 38 -6.29 6.44 -4.19
CA ALA A 38 -5.96 6.82 -5.55
C ALA A 38 -4.64 6.19 -6.01
N VAL A 39 -3.60 6.26 -5.17
CA VAL A 39 -2.29 5.63 -5.41
C VAL A 39 -2.43 4.12 -5.54
N ALA A 40 -3.19 3.47 -4.66
CA ALA A 40 -3.47 2.05 -4.72
C ALA A 40 -4.17 1.66 -6.04
N SER A 41 -5.12 2.47 -6.52
CA SER A 41 -5.79 2.25 -7.80
C SER A 41 -4.82 2.27 -8.99
N VAL A 42 -3.87 3.21 -9.00
CA VAL A 42 -2.80 3.25 -10.01
C VAL A 42 -1.86 2.06 -9.88
N ALA A 43 -1.50 1.69 -8.65
CA ALA A 43 -0.66 0.53 -8.38
C ALA A 43 -1.31 -0.79 -8.85
N ARG A 44 -2.63 -0.96 -8.69
CA ARG A 44 -3.38 -2.11 -9.23
C ARG A 44 -3.29 -2.22 -10.74
N LYS A 45 -3.34 -1.11 -11.47
CA LYS A 45 -3.14 -1.10 -12.93
C LYS A 45 -1.76 -1.61 -13.35
N LYS A 46 -0.74 -1.40 -12.51
CA LYS A 46 0.64 -1.79 -12.79
C LYS A 46 0.96 -3.22 -12.35
N TYR A 47 0.48 -3.63 -11.18
CA TYR A 47 0.81 -4.93 -10.60
C TYR A 47 -0.18 -6.05 -10.93
N GLY A 48 -1.44 -5.70 -11.21
CA GLY A 48 -2.50 -6.67 -11.43
C GLY A 48 -3.78 -6.23 -10.72
N HIS A 49 -4.89 -6.22 -11.46
CA HIS A 49 -6.20 -5.79 -10.97
C HIS A 49 -6.81 -6.77 -9.95
N GLU A 50 -6.39 -8.03 -10.02
CA GLU A 50 -6.79 -9.11 -9.12
C GLU A 50 -6.08 -9.08 -7.77
N LEU A 51 -5.00 -8.30 -7.64
CA LEU A 51 -4.24 -8.18 -6.40
C LEU A 51 -4.92 -7.21 -5.43
N ASN A 52 -4.97 -7.58 -4.16
CA ASN A 52 -5.39 -6.67 -3.11
C ASN A 52 -4.25 -5.72 -2.73
N ILE A 53 -4.13 -4.63 -3.49
CA ILE A 53 -3.10 -3.61 -3.28
C ILE A 53 -3.60 -2.52 -2.34
N ARG A 54 -2.73 -2.11 -1.41
CA ARG A 54 -2.87 -0.99 -0.50
C ARG A 54 -1.65 -0.07 -0.63
N ALA A 55 -1.86 1.24 -0.56
CA ALA A 55 -0.79 2.21 -0.45
C ALA A 55 -0.80 2.82 0.94
N ALA A 56 0.37 3.21 1.44
CA ALA A 56 0.51 3.98 2.66
C ALA A 56 1.39 5.21 2.39
N ILE A 57 0.93 6.38 2.80
CA ILE A 57 1.69 7.62 2.68
C ILE A 57 2.17 8.05 4.06
N ASN A 58 3.48 8.22 4.20
CA ASN A 58 4.07 8.75 5.42
C ASN A 58 3.75 10.24 5.55
N GLN A 59 3.05 10.61 6.62
CA GLN A 59 2.58 11.98 6.83
C GLN A 59 3.70 13.00 7.09
N LYS A 60 4.91 12.55 7.43
CA LYS A 60 6.05 13.42 7.76
C LYS A 60 6.85 13.82 6.53
N ASP A 61 7.19 12.84 5.69
CA ASP A 61 8.08 13.03 4.55
C ASP A 61 7.40 12.83 3.19
N GLY A 62 6.13 12.39 3.18
CA GLY A 62 5.36 12.11 1.96
C GLY A 62 5.71 10.77 1.29
N SER A 63 6.64 9.99 1.85
CA SER A 63 7.07 8.73 1.24
C SER A 63 5.91 7.75 1.08
N ILE A 64 5.88 7.08 -0.08
CA ILE A 64 4.80 6.17 -0.47
C ILE A 64 5.34 4.75 -0.42
N LYS A 65 4.63 3.86 0.28
CA LYS A 65 4.86 2.42 0.26
C LYS A 65 3.66 1.71 -0.31
N ILE A 66 3.92 0.66 -1.09
CA ILE A 66 2.88 -0.17 -1.68
C ILE A 66 2.95 -1.54 -1.04
N PHE A 67 1.79 -2.07 -0.67
CA PHE A 67 1.64 -3.37 -0.06
C PHE A 67 0.64 -4.19 -0.86
N ARG A 68 0.86 -5.50 -0.87
CA ARG A 68 -0.13 -6.49 -1.27
C ARG A 68 -0.57 -7.24 -0.03
N ASP A 69 -1.87 -7.28 0.18
CA ASP A 69 -2.50 -7.95 1.32
C ASP A 69 -3.01 -9.33 0.88
N LEU A 70 -2.58 -10.37 1.59
CA LEU A 70 -2.90 -11.76 1.31
C LEU A 70 -3.61 -12.40 2.48
N LYS A 71 -4.74 -13.06 2.22
CA LYS A 71 -5.48 -13.83 3.22
C LYS A 71 -4.77 -15.15 3.47
N VAL A 72 -4.52 -15.45 4.74
CA VAL A 72 -3.92 -16.71 5.15
C VAL A 72 -4.99 -17.79 5.17
N VAL A 73 -4.79 -18.84 4.38
CA VAL A 73 -5.70 -19.98 4.26
C VAL A 73 -4.92 -21.28 4.39
N GLU A 74 -5.62 -22.39 4.62
CA GLU A 74 -4.95 -23.70 4.76
C GLU A 74 -4.29 -24.12 3.43
N LYS A 75 -5.02 -23.97 2.33
CA LYS A 75 -4.57 -24.24 0.97
C LYS A 75 -5.12 -23.14 0.07
N ALA A 76 -4.22 -22.37 -0.55
CA ALA A 76 -4.62 -21.28 -1.44
C ALA A 76 -5.23 -21.84 -2.73
N GLU A 77 -6.38 -21.29 -3.13
CA GLU A 77 -7.00 -21.54 -4.43
C GLU A 77 -6.77 -20.34 -5.37
N ASP A 78 -6.78 -19.12 -4.82
CA ASP A 78 -6.41 -17.91 -5.54
C ASP A 78 -5.10 -17.34 -5.00
N HIS A 79 -3.99 -17.71 -5.64
CA HIS A 79 -2.65 -17.21 -5.27
C HIS A 79 -2.46 -15.71 -5.47
N ASN A 80 -3.42 -14.97 -6.02
CA ASN A 80 -3.39 -13.51 -6.09
C ASN A 80 -3.83 -12.84 -4.79
N GLN A 81 -4.79 -13.45 -4.08
CA GLN A 81 -5.39 -12.90 -2.87
C GLN A 81 -5.13 -13.75 -1.62
N GLU A 82 -4.61 -14.97 -1.80
CA GLU A 82 -4.43 -15.95 -0.74
C GLU A 82 -3.00 -16.46 -0.65
N ILE A 83 -2.64 -16.92 0.55
CA ILE A 83 -1.36 -17.56 0.84
C ILE A 83 -1.58 -18.76 1.76
N ASP A 84 -0.92 -19.88 1.45
CA ASP A 84 -0.93 -21.03 2.36
C ASP A 84 -0.34 -20.64 3.71
N LYS A 85 -0.97 -21.10 4.79
CA LYS A 85 -0.52 -20.98 6.17
C LYS A 85 0.96 -21.38 6.34
N LYS A 86 1.40 -22.43 5.65
CA LYS A 86 2.80 -22.90 5.68
C LYS A 86 3.81 -21.88 5.16
N PHE A 87 3.40 -21.00 4.24
CA PHE A 87 4.24 -19.92 3.71
C PHE A 87 4.07 -18.64 4.53
N ALA A 88 2.85 -18.35 4.99
CA ALA A 88 2.56 -17.19 5.84
C ALA A 88 3.38 -17.20 7.14
N VAL A 89 3.50 -18.37 7.79
CA VAL A 89 4.28 -18.55 9.04
C VAL A 89 5.76 -18.21 8.87
N LYS A 90 6.32 -18.36 7.65
CA LYS A 90 7.73 -17.98 7.39
C LYS A 90 7.95 -16.47 7.43
N LYS A 91 6.90 -15.69 7.18
CA LYS A 91 6.93 -14.23 7.17
C LYS A 91 6.49 -13.65 8.52
N ASN A 92 5.44 -14.22 9.11
CA ASN A 92 4.98 -13.90 10.44
C ASN A 92 4.62 -15.19 11.19
N PRO A 93 5.47 -15.65 12.14
CA PRO A 93 5.23 -16.90 12.86
C PRO A 93 3.91 -16.94 13.66
N ALA A 94 3.40 -15.78 14.07
CA ALA A 94 2.19 -15.66 14.86
C ALA A 94 0.90 -15.56 14.04
N VAL A 95 0.99 -15.43 12.71
CA VAL A 95 -0.20 -15.25 11.85
C VAL A 95 -1.09 -16.47 11.90
N GLU A 96 -2.41 -16.35 11.92
CA GLU A 96 -3.36 -17.47 11.94
C GLU A 96 -4.16 -17.60 10.63
N ILE A 97 -4.85 -18.72 10.45
CA ILE A 97 -5.76 -18.89 9.31
C ILE A 97 -6.91 -17.89 9.47
N GLY A 98 -7.28 -17.21 8.39
CA GLY A 98 -8.28 -16.15 8.37
C GLY A 98 -7.71 -14.75 8.54
N GLU A 99 -6.46 -14.61 9.02
CA GLU A 99 -5.78 -13.33 9.08
C GLU A 99 -5.23 -12.88 7.73
N THR A 100 -4.72 -11.66 7.68
CA THR A 100 -4.10 -11.07 6.49
C THR A 100 -2.62 -10.82 6.75
N ILE A 101 -1.78 -11.13 5.76
CA ILE A 101 -0.38 -10.76 5.74
C ILE A 101 -0.13 -9.71 4.66
N SER A 102 0.62 -8.67 5.00
CA SER A 102 1.02 -7.63 4.07
C SER A 102 2.44 -7.87 3.57
N GLU A 103 2.61 -7.85 2.25
CA GLU A 103 3.91 -7.90 1.59
C GLU A 103 4.22 -6.56 0.95
N GLU A 104 5.37 -5.96 1.28
CA GLU A 104 5.83 -4.73 0.63
C GLU A 104 6.22 -5.04 -0.82
N LEU A 105 5.60 -4.33 -1.76
CA LEU A 105 5.91 -4.41 -3.18
C LEU A 105 7.01 -3.42 -3.53
N PRO A 106 7.74 -3.66 -4.65
CA PRO A 106 8.70 -2.68 -5.15
C PRO A 106 8.07 -1.29 -5.26
N PRO A 107 8.83 -0.21 -5.07
CA PRO A 107 8.31 1.13 -5.24
C PRO A 107 7.90 1.34 -6.70
N ILE A 108 6.76 2.00 -6.90
CA ILE A 108 6.32 2.45 -8.23
C ILE A 108 6.73 3.90 -8.39
N ASP A 109 7.40 4.18 -9.50
CA ASP A 109 7.43 5.54 -10.03
C ASP A 109 6.04 5.92 -10.55
N PHE A 110 5.37 6.82 -9.84
CA PHE A 110 4.06 7.35 -10.23
C PHE A 110 4.17 8.51 -11.23
N GLY A 111 5.38 8.86 -11.65
CA GLY A 111 5.66 9.92 -12.61
C GLY A 111 5.58 11.31 -11.98
N ARG A 112 6.50 12.17 -12.41
CA ARG A 112 6.28 13.61 -12.50
C ARG A 112 5.60 13.90 -13.83
#